data_AF-A0A7Y3CF91-F1
#
_entry.id   AF-A0A7Y3CF91-F1
#
_cell.length_a   1.000
_cell.length_b   1.000
_cell.length_c   1.000
_cell.angle_alpha   90.00
_cell.angle_beta   90.00
_cell.angle_gamma   90.00
#
_symmetry.space_group_name_H-M   'P 1'
#
loop_
_entity.id
_entity.type
_entity.pdbx_description
1 polymer ?
#
loop_
_entity_poly.entity_id
_entity_poly.type
_entity_poly.pdbx_seq_one_letter_code
_entity_poly.pdbx_strand_id
1 'polypeptide(L)'
;MDPKPEREILPLAGTDEKPRESCGIFGIHGHPEAAKLTYFGLYALQHRGQESTGIAVVKDKRISAHKGMGLVPDVFDMTHFEHLQGKSAIGHV
;
A
#
# COMPACT_ATOMS: atom_id res chain seq x y z
N MET A 1 59.19 3.41 -20.89
CA MET A 1 58.53 2.85 -19.71
C MET A 1 57.62 3.94 -19.20
N ASP A 2 56.47 4.06 -19.84
CA ASP A 2 55.48 5.08 -19.50
C ASP A 2 54.88 4.75 -18.14
N PRO A 3 54.63 5.75 -17.28
CA PRO A 3 54.01 5.52 -15.99
C PRO A 3 52.59 4.98 -16.21
N LYS A 4 52.23 3.92 -15.48
CA LYS A 4 50.85 3.41 -15.47
C LYS A 4 49.92 4.51 -14.96
N PRO A 5 48.72 4.67 -15.55
CA PRO A 5 47.75 5.62 -15.02
C PRO A 5 47.37 5.19 -13.60
N GLU A 6 47.49 6.12 -12.67
CA GLU A 6 46.98 5.99 -11.31
C GLU A 6 45.47 5.75 -11.41
N ARG A 7 45.00 4.65 -10.81
CA ARG A 7 43.57 4.37 -10.72
C ARG A 7 42.97 5.43 -9.81
N GLU A 8 42.21 6.35 -10.40
CA GLU A 8 41.30 7.21 -9.68
C GLU A 8 40.31 6.32 -8.91
N ILE A 9 40.48 6.25 -7.59
CA ILE A 9 39.51 5.61 -6.71
C ILE A 9 38.34 6.58 -6.60
N LEU A 10 37.36 6.42 -7.48
CA LEU A 10 36.08 7.12 -7.36
C LEU A 10 35.51 6.78 -5.98
N PRO A 11 35.13 7.76 -5.15
CA PRO A 11 34.51 7.45 -3.87
C PRO A 11 33.28 6.58 -4.14
N LEU A 12 33.20 5.42 -3.48
CA LEU A 12 31.98 4.63 -3.44
C LEU A 12 30.91 5.51 -2.81
N ALA A 13 30.19 6.22 -3.65
CA ALA A 13 29.00 6.96 -3.28
C ALA A 13 27.95 5.91 -2.88
N GLY A 14 28.02 5.47 -1.64
CA GLY A 14 26.91 4.83 -0.95
C GLY A 14 25.83 5.88 -0.75
N THR A 15 25.17 6.31 -1.83
CA THR A 15 23.96 7.11 -1.74
C THR A 15 22.82 6.15 -1.48
N ASP A 16 22.64 5.81 -0.21
CA ASP A 16 21.38 5.47 0.44
C ASP A 16 20.24 5.03 -0.50
N GLU A 17 20.42 3.90 -1.17
CA GLU A 17 19.42 3.32 -2.07
C GLU A 17 18.48 2.44 -1.23
N LYS A 18 17.80 3.06 -0.27
CA LYS A 18 16.69 2.45 0.45
C LYS A 18 15.40 3.14 0.03
N PRO A 19 14.33 2.41 -0.33
CA PRO A 19 13.02 3.02 -0.53
C PRO A 19 12.66 3.83 0.72
N ARG A 20 12.54 5.16 0.58
CA ARG A 20 12.19 6.06 1.70
C ARG A 20 10.71 5.98 2.04
N GLU A 21 9.92 5.37 1.17
CA GLU A 21 8.50 5.08 1.33
C GLU A 21 8.26 3.60 1.03
N SER A 22 7.40 2.96 1.81
CA SER A 22 7.12 1.53 1.65
C SER A 22 5.64 1.32 1.87
N CYS A 23 4.90 0.98 0.81
CA CYS A 23 3.47 0.75 0.87
C CYS A 23 3.09 -0.32 1.92
N GLY A 24 1.88 -0.22 2.45
CA GLY A 24 1.31 -1.16 3.40
C GLY A 24 0.21 -2.01 2.77
N ILE A 25 0.23 -3.33 2.98
CA ILE A 25 -0.85 -4.23 2.55
C ILE A 25 -1.55 -4.81 3.77
N PHE A 26 -2.88 -4.87 3.72
CA PHE A 26 -3.70 -5.61 4.68
C PHE A 26 -4.62 -6.59 3.95
N GLY A 27 -4.79 -7.79 4.49
CA GLY A 27 -5.69 -8.80 3.92
C GLY A 27 -6.44 -9.56 5.01
N ILE A 28 -7.69 -9.91 4.73
CA ILE A 28 -8.56 -10.67 5.62
C ILE A 28 -9.44 -11.66 4.82
N HIS A 29 -9.72 -12.81 5.42
CA HIS A 29 -10.54 -13.86 4.83
C HIS A 29 -11.57 -14.40 5.84
N GLY A 30 -12.75 -14.76 5.37
CA GLY A 30 -13.81 -15.41 6.15
C GLY A 30 -14.60 -14.52 7.10
N HIS A 31 -14.47 -13.18 7.04
CA HIS A 31 -15.13 -12.28 8.00
C HIS A 31 -16.28 -11.47 7.35
N PRO A 32 -17.49 -11.40 7.95
CA PRO A 32 -18.62 -10.67 7.36
C PRO A 32 -18.37 -9.16 7.16
N GLU A 33 -17.50 -8.57 7.98
CA GLU A 33 -17.09 -7.15 7.87
C GLU A 33 -15.69 -6.97 7.26
N ALA A 34 -15.29 -7.83 6.32
CA ALA A 34 -13.94 -7.83 5.74
C ALA A 34 -13.47 -6.44 5.24
N ALA A 35 -14.34 -5.67 4.59
CA ALA A 35 -14.00 -4.32 4.10
C ALA A 35 -13.69 -3.34 5.23
N LYS A 36 -14.51 -3.31 6.29
CA LYS A 36 -14.30 -2.41 7.44
C LYS A 36 -13.04 -2.77 8.22
N LEU A 37 -12.79 -4.06 8.43
CA LEU A 37 -11.55 -4.50 9.08
C LEU A 37 -10.32 -4.18 8.24
N THR A 38 -10.44 -4.27 6.91
CA THR A 38 -9.37 -3.81 6.00
C THR A 38 -9.14 -2.32 6.13
N TYR A 39 -10.19 -1.50 6.18
CA TYR A 39 -10.06 -0.06 6.46
C TYR A 39 -9.31 0.22 7.75
N PHE A 40 -9.64 -0.43 8.87
CA PHE A 40 -8.94 -0.22 10.14
C PHE A 40 -7.48 -0.70 10.09
N GLY A 41 -7.21 -1.80 9.40
CA GLY A 41 -5.85 -2.29 9.16
C GLY A 41 -5.01 -1.29 8.35
N LEU A 42 -5.57 -0.75 7.27
CA LEU A 42 -4.93 0.28 6.46
C LEU A 42 -4.73 1.60 7.24
N TYR A 43 -5.71 1.99 8.06
CA TYR A 43 -5.59 3.15 8.93
C TYR A 43 -4.40 3.00 9.90
N ALA A 44 -4.24 1.82 10.50
CA ALA A 44 -3.07 1.53 11.34
C ALA A 44 -1.74 1.54 10.54
N LEU A 45 -1.80 1.17 9.26
CA LEU A 45 -0.65 1.19 8.34
C LEU A 45 -0.43 2.55 7.65
N GLN A 46 -1.23 3.59 7.89
CA GLN A 46 -1.15 4.87 7.15
C GLN A 46 0.23 5.52 7.14
N HIS A 47 1.06 5.26 8.14
CA HIS A 47 2.46 5.71 8.20
C HIS A 47 3.36 5.12 7.10
N ARG A 48 2.88 4.13 6.34
CA ARG A 48 3.56 3.44 5.23
C ARG A 48 3.35 4.15 3.88
N GLY A 49 2.24 4.85 3.71
CA GLY A 49 1.89 5.54 2.46
C GLY A 49 0.75 6.53 2.70
N GLN A 50 0.87 7.74 2.17
CA GLN A 50 -0.08 8.84 2.38
C GLN A 50 -0.65 9.41 1.06
N GLU A 51 -0.21 8.87 -0.08
CA GLU A 51 -0.55 9.39 -1.39
C GLU A 51 -1.89 8.84 -1.92
N SER A 52 -2.17 7.56 -1.67
CA SER A 52 -3.36 6.89 -2.16
C SER A 52 -3.77 5.73 -1.26
N THR A 53 -4.97 5.23 -1.46
CA THR A 53 -5.47 4.08 -0.73
C THR A 53 -6.54 3.35 -1.54
N GLY A 54 -6.65 2.04 -1.35
CA GLY A 54 -7.73 1.27 -1.96
C GLY A 54 -8.05 -0.03 -1.22
N ILE A 55 -9.29 -0.48 -1.36
CA ILE A 55 -9.81 -1.75 -0.82
C ILE A 55 -10.54 -2.47 -1.95
N ALA A 56 -10.25 -3.76 -2.10
CA ALA A 56 -10.97 -4.68 -2.96
C ALA A 56 -11.57 -5.81 -2.13
N VAL A 57 -12.81 -6.17 -2.41
CA VAL A 57 -13.55 -7.28 -1.79
C VAL A 57 -13.93 -8.31 -2.83
N VAL A 58 -14.05 -9.57 -2.41
CA VAL A 58 -14.64 -10.63 -3.23
C VAL A 58 -15.98 -11.09 -2.67
N LYS A 59 -16.98 -11.14 -3.55
CA LYS A 59 -18.32 -11.68 -3.28
C LYS A 59 -18.84 -12.38 -4.54
N ASP A 60 -19.36 -13.59 -4.39
CA ASP A 60 -19.96 -14.37 -5.48
C ASP A 60 -19.04 -14.50 -6.71
N LYS A 61 -17.73 -14.72 -6.46
CA LYS A 61 -16.65 -14.78 -7.48
C LYS A 61 -16.46 -13.49 -8.29
N ARG A 62 -17.01 -12.37 -7.84
CA ARG A 62 -16.82 -11.03 -8.41
C ARG A 62 -16.02 -10.17 -7.45
N ILE A 63 -15.19 -9.30 -8.02
CA ILE A 63 -14.40 -8.33 -7.26
C ILE A 63 -15.07 -6.96 -7.38
N SER A 64 -15.29 -6.31 -6.24
CA SER A 64 -15.67 -4.90 -6.15
C SER A 64 -14.54 -4.16 -5.46
N ALA A 65 -14.22 -2.95 -5.91
CA ALA A 65 -13.13 -2.18 -5.33
C ALA A 65 -13.46 -0.68 -5.30
N HIS A 66 -12.92 0.01 -4.32
CA HIS A 66 -12.92 1.46 -4.23
C HIS A 66 -11.49 1.93 -3.90
N LYS A 67 -11.05 3.00 -4.56
CA LYS A 67 -9.73 3.58 -4.38
C LYS A 67 -9.73 5.07 -4.70
N GLY A 68 -8.80 5.80 -4.10
CA GLY A 68 -8.66 7.24 -4.28
C GLY A 68 -7.28 7.74 -3.86
N MET A 69 -7.03 9.01 -4.17
CA MET A 69 -5.87 9.75 -3.67
C MET A 69 -6.16 10.27 -2.27
N GLY A 70 -5.11 10.39 -1.45
CA GLY A 70 -5.19 10.90 -0.08
C GLY A 70 -5.17 9.80 0.99
N LEU A 71 -5.49 10.19 2.22
CA LEU A 71 -5.44 9.31 3.38
C LEU A 71 -6.62 8.34 3.37
N VAL A 72 -6.49 7.23 4.09
CA VAL A 72 -7.53 6.22 4.31
C VAL A 72 -8.89 6.83 4.72
N PRO A 73 -8.99 7.75 5.70
CA PRO A 73 -10.27 8.37 6.06
C PRO A 73 -10.82 9.34 5.01
N ASP A 74 -9.98 9.85 4.11
CA ASP A 74 -10.41 10.77 3.04
C ASP A 74 -10.99 9.98 1.84
N VAL A 75 -10.46 8.77 1.61
CA VAL A 75 -10.87 7.91 0.50
C VAL A 75 -12.17 7.14 0.82
N PHE A 76 -12.45 6.83 2.09
CA PHE A 76 -13.59 6.02 2.49
C PHE A 76 -14.55 6.73 3.43
N ASP A 77 -15.83 6.72 3.06
CA ASP A 77 -16.95 7.03 3.94
C ASP A 77 -17.85 5.80 4.15
N MET A 78 -18.91 5.97 4.95
CA MET A 78 -19.84 4.89 5.29
C MET A 78 -20.57 4.28 4.08
N THR A 79 -20.86 5.09 3.05
CA THR A 79 -21.60 4.66 1.86
C THR A 79 -20.77 3.72 0.98
N HIS A 80 -19.45 3.89 0.95
CA HIS A 80 -18.55 3.00 0.21
C HIS A 80 -18.63 1.55 0.72
N PHE A 81 -18.80 1.36 2.04
CA PHE A 81 -18.91 0.02 2.62
C PHE A 81 -20.23 -0.67 2.28
N GLU A 82 -21.28 0.06 1.91
CA GLU A 82 -22.52 -0.53 1.40
C GLU A 82 -22.29 -1.27 0.07
N HIS A 83 -21.30 -0.83 -0.72
CA HIS A 83 -20.93 -1.42 -1.99
C HIS A 83 -19.76 -2.43 -1.89
N LEU A 84 -18.92 -2.31 -0.86
CA LEU A 84 -17.80 -3.24 -0.58
C LEU A 84 -18.25 -4.43 0.29
N GLN A 85 -19.21 -5.20 -0.22
CA GLN A 85 -19.75 -6.38 0.45
C GLN A 85 -18.96 -7.63 0.07
N GLY A 86 -18.49 -8.40 1.04
CA GLY A 86 -17.75 -9.64 0.81
C GLY A 86 -17.12 -10.19 2.10
N LYS A 87 -16.74 -11.47 2.09
CA LYS A 87 -16.10 -12.13 3.25
C LYS A 87 -14.57 -12.12 3.20
N SER A 88 -13.99 -11.71 2.08
CA SER A 88 -12.54 -11.54 1.96
C SER A 88 -12.24 -10.21 1.29
N ALA A 89 -11.18 -9.57 1.76
CA ALA A 89 -10.76 -8.27 1.30
C ALA A 89 -9.24 -8.13 1.35
N ILE A 90 -8.71 -7.28 0.47
CA ILE A 90 -7.33 -6.81 0.48
C ILE A 90 -7.32 -5.30 0.30
N GLY A 91 -6.35 -4.63 0.90
CA GLY A 91 -6.16 -3.21 0.74
C GLY A 91 -4.69 -2.80 0.67
N HIS A 92 -4.46 -1.60 0.15
CA HIS A 92 -3.15 -0.97 0.00
C HIS A 92 -3.20 0.48 0.48
N VAL A 93 -2.17 0.92 1.20
CA VAL A 93 -1.80 2.33 1.44
C VAL A 93 -0.46 2.63 0.81
#